data_AF-A0A6C0LGZ7-F1
#
_entry.id   AF-A0A6C0LGZ7-F1
#
_cell.length_a   1.000
_cell.length_b   1.000
_cell.length_c   1.000
_cell.angle_alpha   90.00
_cell.angle_beta   90.00
_cell.angle_gamma   90.00
#
_symmetry.space_group_name_H-M   'P 1'
#
loop_
_entity.id
_entity.type
_entity.pdbx_description
1 polymer ?
#
loop_
_entity_poly.entity_id
_entity_poly.type
_entity_poly.pdbx_seq_one_letter_code
_entity_poly.pdbx_strand_id
1 'polypeptide(L)'
;MILFIFFNFYQMMKLRDWINIDKLNWKNLSRNKNAIELLKENLKKIDWYLLSGNPNAIELLKENPEKINWNMLSANINAIELLKENPEKIDWCLLSINPNAIKLLKENQEKINWDNLSINPNAIELLKENPEKINWDNLALNVNAIELLKENPEKINWDNLALNVNAIELLKENRNKIYWYQLSCNLNAIELLKENPEKIYWSQLSINENEKVIELLKENPEKINWKKLSSNENKKAIELLAENQKKINWNMFSLNSSIFINNDIYLDD
;
A
#
# COMPACT_ATOMS: atom_id res chain seq x y z
N MET A 1 -6.35 -33.44 -21.67
CA MET A 1 -6.92 -32.70 -20.54
C MET A 1 -5.78 -32.48 -19.54
N ILE A 2 -5.07 -31.36 -19.67
CA ILE A 2 -3.91 -31.05 -18.81
C ILE A 2 -4.46 -30.27 -17.61
N LEU A 3 -4.34 -30.87 -16.43
CA LEU A 3 -4.71 -30.27 -15.16
C LEU A 3 -3.63 -29.25 -14.79
N PHE A 4 -3.93 -27.95 -14.86
CA PHE A 4 -3.07 -26.92 -14.27
C PHE A 4 -3.26 -26.95 -12.75
N ILE A 5 -2.34 -27.61 -12.05
CA ILE A 5 -2.21 -27.46 -10.61
C ILE A 5 -1.44 -26.16 -10.37
N PHE A 6 -2.13 -25.13 -9.89
CA PHE A 6 -1.48 -23.94 -9.34
C PHE A 6 -0.76 -24.36 -8.05
N PHE A 7 0.53 -24.66 -8.15
CA PHE A 7 1.38 -24.67 -6.98
C PHE A 7 1.56 -23.22 -6.53
N ASN A 8 0.92 -22.86 -5.42
CA ASN A 8 1.26 -21.66 -4.68
C ASN A 8 2.63 -21.93 -4.03
N PHE A 9 3.71 -21.56 -4.73
CA PHE A 9 5.04 -21.58 -4.13
C PHE A 9 5.03 -20.56 -3.01
N TYR A 10 4.91 -21.02 -1.76
CA TYR A 10 5.21 -20.20 -0.60
C TYR A 10 6.69 -19.82 -0.69
N GLN A 11 6.97 -18.60 -1.14
CA GLN A 11 8.31 -18.04 -1.05
C GLN A 11 8.65 -17.90 0.42
N MET A 12 9.58 -18.73 0.90
CA MET A 12 10.08 -18.63 2.26
C MET A 12 10.89 -17.34 2.37
N MET A 13 10.41 -16.38 3.13
CA MET A 13 11.06 -15.08 3.31
C MET A 13 12.00 -15.13 4.52
N LYS A 14 13.23 -14.65 4.37
CA LYS A 14 14.19 -14.45 5.47
C LYS A 14 14.62 -12.99 5.58
N LEU A 15 14.94 -12.54 6.80
CA LEU A 15 15.54 -11.21 7.00
C LEU A 15 16.88 -11.11 6.24
N ARG A 16 17.19 -9.92 5.73
CA ARG A 16 18.55 -9.64 5.23
C ARG A 16 19.58 -9.77 6.36
N ASP A 17 20.74 -10.34 6.06
CA ASP A 17 21.75 -10.71 7.05
C ASP A 17 22.24 -9.56 7.94
N TRP A 18 22.24 -8.33 7.44
CA TRP A 18 22.68 -7.15 8.19
C TRP A 18 21.63 -6.63 9.18
N ILE A 19 20.40 -7.16 9.16
CA ILE A 19 19.30 -6.68 9.98
C ILE A 19 19.35 -7.34 11.35
N ASN A 20 19.48 -6.51 12.39
CA ASN A 20 19.36 -6.97 13.76
C ASN A 20 17.88 -7.07 14.16
N ILE A 21 17.42 -8.31 14.37
CA ILE A 21 16.05 -8.62 14.78
C ILE A 21 15.63 -7.96 16.10
N ASP A 22 16.55 -7.73 17.03
CA ASP A 22 16.26 -7.12 18.33
C ASP A 22 15.86 -5.64 18.21
N LYS A 23 16.17 -5.01 17.07
CA LYS A 23 15.75 -3.63 16.78
C LYS A 23 14.37 -3.57 16.13
N LEU A 24 13.82 -4.69 15.67
CA LEU A 24 12.55 -4.72 14.95
C LEU A 24 11.36 -4.62 15.90
N ASN A 25 10.34 -3.91 15.43
CA ASN A 25 9.07 -3.74 16.11
C ASN A 25 8.09 -4.85 15.68
N TRP A 26 7.82 -5.78 16.60
CA TRP A 26 6.97 -6.95 16.34
C TRP A 26 5.51 -6.63 15.97
N LYS A 27 4.98 -5.53 16.50
CA LYS A 27 3.66 -5.04 16.11
C LYS A 27 3.66 -4.65 14.63
N ASN A 28 4.66 -3.90 14.18
CA ASN A 28 4.81 -3.54 12.77
C ASN A 28 5.12 -4.75 11.88
N LEU A 29 5.90 -5.72 12.36
CA LEU A 29 6.12 -6.98 11.65
C LEU A 29 4.80 -7.74 11.42
N SER A 30 3.84 -7.68 12.34
CA SER A 30 2.53 -8.34 12.17
C SER A 30 1.75 -7.81 10.95
N ARG A 31 1.97 -6.55 10.56
CA ARG A 31 1.42 -5.96 9.33
C ARG A 31 2.28 -6.22 8.08
N ASN A 32 3.54 -6.60 8.24
CA ASN A 32 4.47 -6.79 7.15
C ASN A 32 4.15 -8.10 6.39
N LYS A 33 3.80 -7.98 5.11
CA LYS A 33 3.38 -9.11 4.25
C LYS A 33 4.46 -10.20 4.10
N ASN A 34 5.73 -9.85 4.27
CA ASN A 34 6.85 -10.79 4.13
C ASN A 34 7.33 -11.37 5.47
N ALA A 35 6.71 -10.98 6.59
CA ALA A 35 7.13 -11.44 7.93
C ALA A 35 6.42 -12.72 8.41
N ILE A 36 5.54 -13.32 7.61
CA ILE A 36 4.65 -14.42 8.06
C ILE A 36 5.41 -15.59 8.67
N GLU A 37 6.49 -16.07 8.03
CA GLU A 37 7.28 -17.19 8.56
C GLU A 37 7.97 -16.84 9.88
N LEU A 38 8.55 -15.63 9.98
CA LEU A 38 9.14 -15.14 11.21
C LEU A 38 8.11 -15.04 12.36
N LEU A 39 6.86 -14.66 12.04
CA LEU A 39 5.78 -14.56 13.01
C LEU A 39 5.28 -15.93 13.47
N LYS A 40 5.22 -16.93 12.57
CA LYS A 40 4.84 -18.31 12.92
C LYS A 40 5.79 -18.92 13.96
N GLU A 41 7.08 -18.61 13.86
CA GLU A 41 8.08 -19.02 14.86
C GLU A 41 7.97 -18.28 16.20
N ASN A 42 7.18 -17.18 16.25
CA ASN A 42 7.13 -16.25 17.36
C ASN A 42 5.69 -15.84 17.73
N LEU A 43 4.75 -16.79 17.78
CA LEU A 43 3.30 -16.53 17.95
C LEU A 43 2.95 -15.60 19.12
N LYS A 44 3.72 -15.64 20.22
CA LYS A 44 3.50 -14.79 21.41
C LYS A 44 3.76 -13.30 21.16
N LYS A 45 4.47 -12.95 20.08
CA LYS A 45 4.82 -11.56 19.71
C LYS A 45 3.88 -10.96 18.67
N ILE A 46 2.93 -11.74 18.16
CA ILE A 46 1.99 -11.30 17.12
C ILE A 46 1.00 -10.29 17.70
N ASP A 47 0.86 -9.16 17.02
CA ASP A 47 -0.29 -8.26 17.16
C ASP A 47 -1.39 -8.75 16.19
N TRP A 48 -2.34 -9.52 16.71
CA TRP A 48 -3.38 -10.18 15.92
C TRP A 48 -4.36 -9.20 15.26
N TYR A 49 -4.53 -8.01 15.84
CA TYR A 49 -5.31 -6.93 15.23
C TYR A 49 -4.67 -6.49 13.92
N LEU A 50 -3.36 -6.21 13.92
CA LEU A 50 -2.65 -5.83 12.70
C LEU A 50 -2.46 -7.00 11.72
N LEU A 51 -2.24 -8.21 12.23
CA LEU A 51 -2.13 -9.42 11.40
C LEU A 51 -3.41 -9.68 10.60
N SER A 52 -4.58 -9.37 11.15
CA SER A 52 -5.87 -9.59 10.46
C SER A 52 -5.98 -8.79 9.14
N GLY A 53 -5.32 -7.64 9.05
CA GLY A 53 -5.22 -6.84 7.82
C GLY A 53 -4.07 -7.25 6.88
N ASN A 54 -3.26 -8.24 7.24
CA ASN A 54 -2.11 -8.68 6.45
C ASN A 54 -2.56 -9.65 5.34
N PRO A 55 -2.35 -9.31 4.05
CA PRO A 55 -2.84 -10.13 2.94
C PRO A 55 -2.24 -11.52 2.86
N ASN A 56 -1.07 -11.74 3.46
CA ASN A 56 -0.38 -13.04 3.44
C ASN A 56 -0.67 -13.88 4.71
N ALA A 57 -1.51 -13.39 5.63
CA ALA A 57 -1.77 -14.06 6.91
C ALA A 57 -3.03 -14.93 6.94
N ILE A 58 -3.74 -15.09 5.81
CA ILE A 58 -5.05 -15.77 5.79
C ILE A 58 -5.01 -17.17 6.39
N GLU A 59 -4.02 -17.99 6.06
CA GLU A 59 -3.91 -19.35 6.60
C GLU A 59 -3.61 -19.35 8.12
N LEU A 60 -2.70 -18.48 8.58
CA LEU A 60 -2.42 -18.34 10.01
C LEU A 60 -3.65 -17.85 10.80
N LEU A 61 -4.48 -17.00 10.20
CA LEU A 61 -5.74 -16.53 10.79
C LEU A 61 -6.78 -17.65 10.85
N LYS A 62 -6.91 -18.49 9.81
CA LYS A 62 -7.80 -19.65 9.81
C LYS A 62 -7.44 -20.69 10.88
N GLU A 63 -6.15 -20.86 11.15
CA GLU A 63 -5.67 -21.73 12.24
C GLU A 63 -5.95 -21.17 13.64
N ASN A 64 -6.27 -19.86 13.76
CA ASN A 64 -6.48 -19.16 15.03
C ASN A 64 -7.73 -18.26 14.96
N PRO A 65 -8.93 -18.83 14.68
CA PRO A 65 -10.12 -18.05 14.35
C PRO A 65 -10.59 -17.12 15.47
N GLU A 66 -10.33 -17.46 16.73
CA GLU A 66 -10.65 -16.65 17.91
C GLU A 66 -9.80 -15.38 18.04
N LYS A 67 -8.69 -15.29 17.30
CA LYS A 67 -7.79 -14.13 17.29
C LYS A 67 -8.13 -13.11 16.21
N ILE A 68 -9.03 -13.45 15.28
CA ILE A 68 -9.34 -12.63 14.11
C ILE A 68 -10.01 -11.33 14.55
N ASN A 69 -9.44 -10.20 14.12
CA ASN A 69 -10.13 -8.93 14.12
C ASN A 69 -10.88 -8.76 12.78
N TRP A 70 -12.19 -8.95 12.82
CA TRP A 70 -13.04 -8.96 11.63
C TRP A 70 -13.14 -7.61 10.91
N ASN A 71 -12.99 -6.50 11.62
CA ASN A 71 -12.94 -5.17 11.00
C ASN A 71 -11.69 -5.06 10.11
N MET A 72 -10.50 -5.36 10.67
CA MET A 72 -9.25 -5.36 9.91
C MET A 72 -9.24 -6.40 8.78
N LEU A 73 -9.85 -7.57 9.01
CA LEU A 73 -10.03 -8.59 7.98
C LEU A 73 -10.92 -8.10 6.82
N SER A 74 -11.92 -7.25 7.08
CA SER A 74 -12.81 -6.74 6.03
C SER A 74 -12.07 -5.86 5.01
N ALA A 75 -11.00 -5.18 5.44
CA ALA A 75 -10.09 -4.44 4.55
C ALA A 75 -9.03 -5.34 3.86
N ASN A 76 -8.90 -6.60 4.26
CA ASN A 76 -7.89 -7.51 3.74
C ASN A 76 -8.28 -8.01 2.34
N ILE A 77 -7.47 -7.68 1.34
CA ILE A 77 -7.75 -8.00 -0.08
C ILE A 77 -7.86 -9.51 -0.37
N ASN A 78 -7.24 -10.35 0.46
CA ASN A 78 -7.23 -11.81 0.28
C ASN A 78 -8.25 -12.53 1.16
N ALA A 79 -9.09 -11.80 1.92
CA ALA A 79 -10.01 -12.39 2.89
C ALA A 79 -11.45 -12.58 2.39
N ILE A 80 -11.76 -12.28 1.13
CA ILE A 80 -13.13 -12.27 0.61
C ILE A 80 -13.88 -13.59 0.86
N GLU A 81 -13.25 -14.74 0.66
CA GLU A 81 -13.91 -16.04 0.90
C GLU A 81 -14.19 -16.28 2.39
N LEU A 82 -13.23 -15.97 3.27
CA LEU A 82 -13.43 -16.09 4.72
C LEU A 82 -14.54 -15.15 5.23
N LEU A 83 -14.67 -13.97 4.64
CA LEU A 83 -15.73 -13.01 4.96
C LEU A 83 -17.11 -13.50 4.48
N LYS A 84 -17.20 -14.12 3.29
CA LYS A 84 -18.46 -14.71 2.79
C LYS A 84 -18.98 -15.83 3.66
N GLU A 85 -18.09 -16.59 4.30
CA GLU A 85 -18.45 -17.64 5.27
C GLU A 85 -18.96 -17.06 6.61
N ASN A 86 -18.72 -15.76 6.87
CA ASN A 86 -19.06 -15.09 8.13
C ASN A 86 -19.70 -13.70 7.87
N PRO A 87 -20.82 -13.63 7.12
CA PRO A 87 -21.37 -12.37 6.63
C PRO A 87 -21.79 -11.39 7.74
N GLU A 88 -22.14 -11.90 8.92
CA GLU A 88 -22.52 -11.13 10.10
C GLU A 88 -21.35 -10.37 10.75
N LYS A 89 -20.11 -10.73 10.42
CA LYS A 89 -18.90 -10.11 10.97
C LYS A 89 -18.26 -9.08 10.04
N ILE A 90 -18.83 -8.90 8.85
CA ILE A 90 -18.30 -7.98 7.85
C ILE A 90 -18.47 -6.53 8.33
N ASP A 91 -17.36 -5.80 8.39
CA ASP A 91 -17.36 -4.34 8.44
C ASP A 91 -17.50 -3.81 7.01
N TRP A 92 -18.73 -3.44 6.64
CA TRP A 92 -19.06 -2.99 5.28
C TRP A 92 -18.39 -1.66 4.91
N CYS A 93 -18.06 -0.83 5.91
CA CYS A 93 -17.33 0.41 5.70
C CYS A 93 -15.91 0.10 5.19
N LEU A 94 -15.20 -0.79 5.88
CA LEU A 94 -13.85 -1.23 5.49
C LEU A 94 -13.86 -2.12 4.26
N LEU A 95 -14.89 -2.94 4.06
CA LEU A 95 -15.05 -3.74 2.85
C LEU A 95 -15.22 -2.86 1.59
N SER A 96 -15.85 -1.69 1.70
CA SER A 96 -16.11 -0.81 0.54
C SER A 96 -14.83 -0.29 -0.13
N ILE A 97 -13.72 -0.16 0.60
CA ILE A 97 -12.41 0.21 0.02
C ILE A 97 -11.68 -1.00 -0.60
N ASN A 98 -12.12 -2.23 -0.32
CA ASN A 98 -11.43 -3.44 -0.75
C ASN A 98 -11.65 -3.69 -2.25
N PRO A 99 -10.60 -3.65 -3.09
CA PRO A 99 -10.73 -3.80 -4.55
C PRO A 99 -11.24 -5.17 -4.98
N ASN A 100 -11.09 -6.20 -4.14
CA ASN A 100 -11.56 -7.56 -4.45
C ASN A 100 -13.01 -7.80 -4.01
N ALA A 101 -13.66 -6.82 -3.35
CA ALA A 101 -15.00 -6.96 -2.80
C ALA A 101 -16.13 -6.50 -3.73
N ILE A 102 -15.85 -5.97 -4.93
CA ILE A 102 -16.84 -5.32 -5.81
C ILE A 102 -18.07 -6.19 -6.06
N LYS A 103 -17.89 -7.50 -6.30
CA LYS A 103 -19.02 -8.42 -6.51
C LYS A 103 -19.92 -8.50 -5.28
N LEU A 104 -19.34 -8.67 -4.10
CA LEU A 104 -20.06 -8.76 -2.83
C LEU A 104 -20.78 -7.44 -2.49
N LEU A 105 -20.15 -6.30 -2.80
CA LEU A 105 -20.74 -4.98 -2.62
C LEU A 105 -21.93 -4.75 -3.57
N LYS A 106 -21.83 -5.18 -4.84
CA LYS A 106 -22.94 -5.10 -5.81
C LYS A 106 -24.16 -5.91 -5.37
N GLU A 107 -23.96 -7.02 -4.68
CA GLU A 107 -25.03 -7.87 -4.13
C GLU A 107 -25.67 -7.28 -2.85
N ASN A 108 -25.04 -6.28 -2.22
CA ASN A 108 -25.45 -5.68 -0.94
C ASN A 108 -25.34 -4.15 -0.96
N GLN A 109 -25.91 -3.49 -1.98
CA GLN A 109 -25.68 -2.06 -2.23
C GLN A 109 -26.10 -1.14 -1.09
N GLU A 110 -27.10 -1.54 -0.31
CA GLU A 110 -27.60 -0.81 0.86
C GLU A 110 -26.57 -0.68 1.99
N LYS A 111 -25.52 -1.52 1.98
CA LYS A 111 -24.46 -1.54 2.99
C LYS A 111 -23.20 -0.79 2.57
N ILE A 112 -23.14 -0.35 1.31
CA ILE A 112 -21.96 0.31 0.76
C ILE A 112 -21.71 1.63 1.50
N ASN A 113 -20.48 1.82 1.94
CA ASN A 113 -19.95 3.14 2.27
C ASN A 113 -19.40 3.77 0.98
N TRP A 114 -20.14 4.75 0.44
CA TRP A 114 -19.84 5.35 -0.86
C TRP A 114 -18.61 6.27 -0.86
N ASP A 115 -18.27 6.84 0.30
CA ASP A 115 -17.02 7.60 0.46
C ASP A 115 -15.81 6.68 0.24
N ASN A 116 -15.77 5.53 0.91
CA ASN A 116 -14.71 4.54 0.76
C ASN A 116 -14.73 3.86 -0.62
N LEU A 117 -15.92 3.61 -1.16
CA LEU A 117 -16.07 3.06 -2.51
C LEU A 117 -15.48 4.02 -3.57
N SER A 118 -15.60 5.34 -3.37
CA SER A 118 -15.08 6.33 -4.33
C SER A 118 -13.55 6.25 -4.49
N ILE A 119 -12.81 5.82 -3.47
CA ILE A 119 -11.36 5.58 -3.54
C ILE A 119 -11.05 4.21 -4.20
N ASN A 120 -11.98 3.26 -4.17
CA ASN A 120 -11.75 1.88 -4.60
C ASN A 120 -11.45 1.80 -6.11
N PRO A 121 -10.26 1.34 -6.51
CA PRO A 121 -9.83 1.37 -7.91
C PRO A 121 -10.69 0.49 -8.84
N ASN A 122 -11.39 -0.51 -8.30
CA ASN A 122 -12.23 -1.41 -9.08
C ASN A 122 -13.71 -0.99 -9.09
N ALA A 123 -14.07 0.14 -8.51
CA ALA A 123 -15.46 0.57 -8.34
C ALA A 123 -16.00 1.54 -9.41
N ILE A 124 -15.19 1.94 -10.40
CA ILE A 124 -15.56 2.99 -11.37
C ILE A 124 -16.92 2.76 -12.02
N GLU A 125 -17.21 1.54 -12.47
CA GLU A 125 -18.49 1.24 -13.13
C GLU A 125 -19.68 1.34 -12.15
N LEU A 126 -19.51 0.86 -10.91
CA LEU A 126 -20.56 0.98 -9.89
C LEU A 126 -20.81 2.45 -9.47
N LEU A 127 -19.75 3.27 -9.47
CA LEU A 127 -19.85 4.71 -9.20
C LEU A 127 -20.56 5.44 -10.36
N LYS A 128 -20.28 5.08 -11.62
CA LYS A 128 -20.99 5.64 -12.79
C LYS A 128 -22.47 5.29 -12.80
N GLU A 129 -22.85 4.11 -12.31
CA GLU A 129 -24.24 3.70 -12.13
C GLU A 129 -24.96 4.50 -11.02
N ASN A 130 -24.23 5.16 -10.12
CA ASN A 130 -24.76 5.90 -8.95
C ASN A 130 -24.06 7.27 -8.79
N PRO A 131 -24.15 8.18 -9.77
CA PRO A 131 -23.34 9.40 -9.82
C PRO A 131 -23.59 10.37 -8.65
N GLU A 132 -24.78 10.34 -8.06
CA GLU A 132 -25.18 11.15 -6.90
C GLU A 132 -24.49 10.73 -5.59
N LYS A 133 -23.92 9.53 -5.54
CA LYS A 133 -23.24 8.99 -4.35
C LYS A 133 -21.73 9.15 -4.39
N ILE A 134 -21.19 9.66 -5.50
CA ILE A 134 -19.74 9.83 -5.67
C ILE A 134 -19.24 10.90 -4.71
N ASN A 135 -18.28 10.52 -3.87
CA ASN A 135 -17.45 11.46 -3.15
C ASN A 135 -16.28 11.87 -4.06
N TRP A 136 -16.34 13.09 -4.60
CA TRP A 136 -15.39 13.57 -5.60
C TRP A 136 -13.99 13.86 -5.05
N ASP A 137 -13.89 14.24 -3.77
CA ASP A 137 -12.60 14.39 -3.09
C ASP A 137 -11.86 13.05 -3.04
N ASN A 138 -12.58 12.00 -2.66
CA ASN A 138 -12.07 10.63 -2.62
C ASN A 138 -11.82 10.05 -4.00
N LEU A 139 -12.68 10.35 -4.98
CA LEU A 139 -12.51 9.93 -6.37
C LEU A 139 -11.22 10.49 -6.98
N ALA A 140 -10.78 11.69 -6.59
CA ALA A 140 -9.51 12.25 -7.07
C ALA A 140 -8.29 11.37 -6.70
N LEU A 141 -8.36 10.60 -5.61
CA LEU A 141 -7.33 9.62 -5.21
C LEU A 141 -7.43 8.30 -5.99
N ASN A 142 -8.56 8.03 -6.66
CA ASN A 142 -8.80 6.79 -7.36
C ASN A 142 -7.99 6.75 -8.66
N VAL A 143 -7.00 5.86 -8.71
CA VAL A 143 -6.06 5.75 -9.84
C VAL A 143 -6.72 5.39 -11.17
N ASN A 144 -7.92 4.84 -11.15
CA ASN A 144 -8.68 4.47 -12.35
C ASN A 144 -9.76 5.50 -12.73
N ALA A 145 -9.87 6.62 -12.00
CA ALA A 145 -10.94 7.61 -12.20
C ALA A 145 -10.58 8.80 -13.11
N ILE A 146 -9.39 8.82 -13.73
CA ILE A 146 -8.91 9.99 -14.49
C ILE A 146 -9.89 10.46 -15.56
N GLU A 147 -10.48 9.55 -16.33
CA GLU A 147 -11.43 9.92 -17.38
C GLU A 147 -12.74 10.48 -16.80
N LEU A 148 -13.27 9.89 -15.73
CA LEU A 148 -14.46 10.41 -15.05
C LEU A 148 -14.23 11.80 -14.42
N LEU A 149 -13.02 12.05 -13.94
CA LEU A 149 -12.61 13.36 -13.42
C LEU A 149 -12.50 14.40 -14.54
N LYS A 150 -11.93 14.04 -15.71
CA LYS A 150 -11.86 14.93 -16.88
C LYS A 150 -13.23 15.33 -17.41
N GLU A 151 -14.22 14.45 -17.34
CA GLU A 151 -15.62 14.74 -17.68
C GLU A 151 -16.28 15.71 -16.68
N ASN A 152 -15.71 15.87 -15.49
CA ASN A 152 -16.26 16.67 -14.38
C ASN A 152 -15.20 17.60 -13.75
N PRO A 153 -14.58 18.51 -14.53
CA PRO A 153 -13.38 19.24 -14.09
C PRO A 153 -13.61 20.15 -12.88
N GLU A 154 -14.82 20.66 -12.70
CA GLU A 154 -15.21 21.53 -11.56
C GLU A 154 -15.31 20.78 -10.23
N LYS A 155 -15.35 19.44 -10.27
CA LYS A 155 -15.44 18.60 -9.07
C LYS A 155 -14.09 18.05 -8.62
N ILE A 156 -13.03 18.32 -9.37
CA ILE A 156 -11.70 17.78 -9.08
C ILE A 156 -11.13 18.45 -7.83
N ASN A 157 -10.85 17.63 -6.81
CA ASN A 157 -9.97 18.00 -5.73
C ASN A 157 -8.51 17.90 -6.18
N TRP A 158 -7.89 19.03 -6.51
CA TRP A 158 -6.54 19.08 -7.08
C TRP A 158 -5.45 18.68 -6.08
N ASP A 159 -5.68 18.89 -4.78
CA ASP A 159 -4.75 18.48 -3.73
C ASP A 159 -4.65 16.95 -3.67
N ASN A 160 -5.80 16.27 -3.71
CA ASN A 160 -5.88 14.82 -3.76
C ASN A 160 -5.42 14.27 -5.11
N LEU A 161 -5.76 14.92 -6.22
CA LEU A 161 -5.33 14.51 -7.55
C LEU A 161 -3.79 14.52 -7.67
N ALA A 162 -3.10 15.43 -6.98
CA ALA A 162 -1.63 15.47 -6.97
C ALA A 162 -0.99 14.18 -6.42
N LEU A 163 -1.68 13.41 -5.58
CA LEU A 163 -1.24 12.06 -5.15
C LEU A 163 -1.54 10.96 -6.17
N ASN A 164 -2.46 11.18 -7.10
CA ASN A 164 -2.88 10.18 -8.05
C ASN A 164 -1.78 9.94 -9.10
N VAL A 165 -1.18 8.75 -9.07
CA VAL A 165 -0.03 8.40 -9.93
C VAL A 165 -0.36 8.39 -11.42
N ASN A 166 -1.63 8.30 -11.79
CA ASN A 166 -2.10 8.33 -13.17
C ASN A 166 -2.52 9.74 -13.63
N ALA A 167 -2.45 10.75 -12.77
CA ALA A 167 -2.91 12.11 -13.06
C ALA A 167 -1.85 13.06 -13.63
N ILE A 168 -0.61 12.60 -13.87
CA ILE A 168 0.53 13.47 -14.22
C ILE A 168 0.24 14.37 -15.43
N GLU A 169 -0.36 13.84 -16.50
CA GLU A 169 -0.67 14.64 -17.68
C GLU A 169 -1.75 15.70 -17.41
N LEU A 170 -2.81 15.35 -16.69
CA LEU A 170 -3.86 16.29 -16.30
C LEU A 170 -3.30 17.42 -15.38
N LEU A 171 -2.36 17.08 -14.50
CA LEU A 171 -1.67 18.05 -13.64
C LEU A 171 -0.75 18.97 -14.47
N LYS A 172 -0.05 18.46 -15.49
CA LYS A 172 0.78 19.26 -16.40
C LYS A 172 -0.03 20.28 -17.20
N GLU A 173 -1.25 19.94 -17.59
CA GLU A 173 -2.18 20.86 -18.27
C GLU A 173 -2.72 21.95 -17.32
N ASN A 174 -2.66 21.72 -16.00
CA ASN A 174 -3.24 22.57 -14.97
C ASN A 174 -2.20 22.96 -13.90
N ARG A 175 -0.99 23.37 -14.33
CA ARG A 175 0.17 23.58 -13.44
C ARG A 175 -0.09 24.50 -12.24
N ASN A 176 -0.97 25.49 -12.41
CA ASN A 176 -1.34 26.46 -11.37
C ASN A 176 -2.20 25.86 -10.24
N LYS A 177 -2.78 24.67 -10.44
CA LYS A 177 -3.61 23.97 -9.45
C LYS A 177 -2.84 22.89 -8.68
N ILE A 178 -1.58 22.63 -9.03
CA ILE A 178 -0.80 21.56 -8.43
C ILE A 178 -0.48 21.88 -6.97
N TYR A 179 -0.86 20.96 -6.08
CA TYR A 179 -0.38 20.97 -4.70
C TYR A 179 0.94 20.19 -4.56
N TRP A 180 2.05 20.92 -4.61
CA TRP A 180 3.41 20.37 -4.73
C TRP A 180 3.86 19.50 -3.55
N TYR A 181 3.30 19.73 -2.37
CA TYR A 181 3.54 18.89 -1.20
C TYR A 181 3.09 17.45 -1.45
N GLN A 182 1.89 17.27 -2.01
CA GLN A 182 1.35 15.96 -2.36
C GLN A 182 2.04 15.39 -3.60
N LEU A 183 2.31 16.22 -4.61
CA LEU A 183 3.02 15.80 -5.81
C LEU A 183 4.41 15.22 -5.49
N SER A 184 5.09 15.71 -4.44
CA SER A 184 6.38 15.18 -4.01
C SER A 184 6.32 13.71 -3.54
N CYS A 185 5.15 13.21 -3.14
CA CYS A 185 4.92 11.78 -2.84
C CYS A 185 4.54 10.95 -4.08
N ASN A 186 4.18 11.58 -5.20
CA ASN A 186 3.65 10.90 -6.37
C ASN A 186 4.75 10.15 -7.14
N LEU A 187 4.59 8.82 -7.25
CA LEU A 187 5.59 7.92 -7.84
C LEU A 187 6.01 8.32 -9.27
N ASN A 188 5.09 8.92 -10.03
CA ASN A 188 5.30 9.25 -11.44
C ASN A 188 5.67 10.72 -11.68
N ALA A 189 5.84 11.53 -10.62
CA ALA A 189 6.02 12.98 -10.74
C ALA A 189 7.47 13.47 -10.88
N ILE A 190 8.47 12.58 -10.89
CA ILE A 190 9.89 12.98 -10.81
C ILE A 190 10.32 13.96 -11.91
N GLU A 191 9.88 13.78 -13.14
CA GLU A 191 10.25 14.70 -14.23
C GLU A 191 9.65 16.10 -14.01
N LEU A 192 8.40 16.19 -13.59
CA LEU A 192 7.74 17.46 -13.29
C LEU A 192 8.34 18.17 -12.06
N LEU A 193 8.79 17.39 -11.07
CA LEU A 193 9.52 17.91 -9.91
C LEU A 193 10.90 18.43 -10.29
N LYS A 194 11.63 17.76 -11.20
CA LYS A 194 12.93 18.23 -11.71
C LYS A 194 12.83 19.53 -12.51
N GLU A 195 11.71 19.76 -13.20
CA GLU A 195 11.42 21.06 -13.85
C GLU A 195 11.18 22.19 -12.83
N ASN A 196 10.88 21.88 -11.56
CA ASN A 196 10.50 22.85 -10.51
C ASN A 196 11.23 22.54 -9.19
N PRO A 197 12.57 22.58 -9.15
CA PRO A 197 13.36 22.10 -8.02
C PRO A 197 13.07 22.84 -6.71
N GLU A 198 12.66 24.09 -6.77
CA GLU A 198 12.28 24.93 -5.63
C GLU A 198 10.97 24.49 -4.97
N LYS A 199 10.16 23.68 -5.66
CA LYS A 199 8.86 23.18 -5.16
C LYS A 199 8.94 21.76 -4.61
N ILE A 200 10.13 21.17 -4.57
CA ILE A 200 10.34 19.83 -4.05
C ILE A 200 10.25 19.84 -2.52
N TYR A 201 9.29 19.09 -1.99
CA TYR A 201 9.22 18.80 -0.56
C TYR A 201 10.05 17.55 -0.26
N TRP A 202 11.33 17.74 0.06
CA TRP A 202 12.32 16.65 0.23
C TRP A 202 11.95 15.58 1.25
N SER A 203 11.30 15.98 2.34
CA SER A 203 10.76 15.03 3.31
C SER A 203 9.73 14.10 2.66
N GLN A 204 8.88 14.61 1.78
CA GLN A 204 7.80 13.87 1.12
C GLN A 204 8.40 13.02 0.01
N LEU A 205 9.36 13.59 -0.73
CA LEU A 205 10.16 12.89 -1.72
C LEU A 205 10.87 11.66 -1.15
N SER A 206 11.28 11.67 0.13
CA SER A 206 12.00 10.55 0.77
C SER A 206 11.17 9.25 0.88
N ILE A 207 9.84 9.29 0.80
CA ILE A 207 9.00 8.07 0.77
C ILE A 207 8.76 7.57 -0.66
N ASN A 208 9.10 8.35 -1.68
CA ASN A 208 8.80 8.02 -3.07
C ASN A 208 9.74 6.91 -3.55
N GLU A 209 9.15 5.80 -4.00
CA GLU A 209 9.88 4.58 -4.34
C GLU A 209 10.38 4.57 -5.79
N ASN A 210 10.24 5.67 -6.53
CA ASN A 210 10.78 5.80 -7.88
C ASN A 210 12.31 5.76 -7.82
N GLU A 211 12.93 4.89 -8.61
CA GLU A 211 14.38 4.71 -8.61
C GLU A 211 15.15 6.02 -8.87
N LYS A 212 14.66 6.85 -9.80
CA LYS A 212 15.25 8.16 -10.12
C LYS A 212 15.16 9.15 -8.96
N VAL A 213 14.16 9.00 -8.09
CA VAL A 213 14.07 9.79 -6.86
C VAL A 213 15.15 9.36 -5.88
N ILE A 214 15.40 8.06 -5.73
CA ILE A 214 16.45 7.58 -4.83
C ILE A 214 17.82 8.08 -5.27
N GLU A 215 18.08 8.12 -6.58
CA GLU A 215 19.31 8.71 -7.14
C GLU A 215 19.42 10.20 -6.79
N LEU A 216 18.35 10.97 -6.98
CA LEU A 216 18.31 12.39 -6.61
C LEU A 216 18.55 12.61 -5.09
N LEU A 217 18.02 11.71 -4.24
CA LEU A 217 18.26 11.74 -2.79
C LEU A 217 19.73 11.44 -2.46
N LYS A 218 20.37 10.49 -3.16
CA LYS A 218 21.80 10.18 -2.99
C LYS A 218 22.70 11.37 -3.34
N GLU A 219 22.30 12.16 -4.32
CA GLU A 219 22.99 13.42 -4.69
C GLU A 219 22.78 14.55 -3.67
N ASN A 220 21.77 14.44 -2.80
CA ASN A 220 21.39 15.46 -1.81
C ASN A 220 21.22 14.85 -0.40
N PRO A 221 22.26 14.22 0.18
CA PRO A 221 22.15 13.42 1.40
C PRO A 221 21.68 14.21 2.63
N GLU A 222 21.92 15.52 2.67
CA GLU A 222 21.48 16.45 3.72
C GLU A 222 19.98 16.71 3.72
N LYS A 223 19.29 16.46 2.59
CA LYS A 223 17.85 16.68 2.44
C LYS A 223 17.01 15.44 2.75
N ILE A 224 17.65 14.29 2.93
CA ILE A 224 16.98 13.01 3.16
C ILE A 224 16.27 13.03 4.52
N ASN A 225 14.96 12.78 4.50
CA ASN A 225 14.24 12.40 5.71
C ASN A 225 14.40 10.89 5.96
N TRP A 226 15.39 10.54 6.77
CA TRP A 226 15.74 9.15 7.07
C TRP A 226 14.62 8.33 7.71
N LYS A 227 13.73 8.97 8.49
CA LYS A 227 12.55 8.30 9.06
C LYS A 227 11.60 7.83 7.96
N LYS A 228 11.37 8.66 6.93
CA LYS A 228 10.49 8.31 5.80
C LYS A 228 11.18 7.40 4.79
N LEU A 229 12.48 7.59 4.56
CA LEU A 229 13.26 6.67 3.74
C LEU A 229 13.26 5.25 4.34
N SER A 230 13.21 5.12 5.67
CA SER A 230 13.12 3.81 6.34
C SER A 230 11.85 3.02 5.97
N SER A 231 10.78 3.64 5.47
CA SER A 231 9.60 2.90 4.96
C SER A 231 9.62 2.70 3.44
N ASN A 232 10.65 3.16 2.74
CA ASN A 232 10.75 3.09 1.28
C ASN A 232 11.19 1.69 0.83
N GLU A 233 10.35 0.97 0.11
CA GLU A 233 10.60 -0.42 -0.29
C GLU A 233 11.51 -0.55 -1.53
N ASN A 234 11.91 0.56 -2.16
CA ASN A 234 12.82 0.53 -3.31
C ASN A 234 14.18 -0.09 -2.91
N LYS A 235 14.67 -1.03 -3.73
CA LYS A 235 15.95 -1.72 -3.50
C LYS A 235 17.13 -0.76 -3.27
N LYS A 236 17.26 0.32 -4.05
CA LYS A 236 18.32 1.32 -3.87
C LYS A 236 18.19 2.10 -2.56
N ALA A 237 16.98 2.26 -2.03
CA ALA A 237 16.76 2.86 -0.72
C ALA A 237 17.19 1.91 0.41
N ILE A 238 16.92 0.61 0.28
CA ILE A 238 17.40 -0.42 1.21
C ILE A 238 18.93 -0.47 1.26
N GLU A 239 19.59 -0.42 0.11
CA GLU A 239 21.06 -0.34 0.00
C GLU A 239 21.59 0.90 0.72
N LEU A 240 20.99 2.07 0.47
CA LEU A 240 21.37 3.32 1.13
C LEU A 240 21.18 3.27 2.66
N LEU A 241 20.13 2.62 3.14
CA LEU A 241 19.89 2.41 4.57
C LEU A 241 20.91 1.43 5.18
N ALA A 242 21.30 0.38 4.45
CA ALA A 242 22.31 -0.58 4.89
C ALA A 242 23.68 0.09 5.12
N GLU A 243 24.05 1.07 4.28
CA GLU A 243 25.24 1.90 4.45
C GLU A 243 25.11 2.92 5.60
N ASN A 244 23.89 3.23 6.02
CA ASN A 244 23.57 4.30 6.98
C ASN A 244 22.78 3.78 8.20
N GLN A 245 23.13 2.60 8.74
CA GLN A 245 22.31 1.93 9.77
C GLN A 245 21.99 2.77 11.02
N LYS A 246 22.87 3.73 11.37
CA LYS A 246 22.66 4.65 12.51
C LYS A 246 21.50 5.62 12.30
N LYS A 247 21.09 5.86 11.04
CA LYS A 247 20.00 6.78 10.67
C LYS A 247 18.65 6.07 10.49
N ILE A 248 18.64 4.73 10.53
CA ILE A 248 17.42 3.94 10.34
C ILE A 248 16.43 4.21 11.48
N ASN A 249 15.20 4.53 11.11
CA ASN A 249 14.07 4.44 12.02
C ASN A 249 13.52 3.01 12.02
N TRP A 250 13.94 2.21 13.00
CA TRP A 250 13.63 0.77 13.04
C TRP A 250 12.14 0.45 13.17
N ASN A 251 11.34 1.34 13.78
CA ASN A 251 9.89 1.19 13.80
C ASN A 251 9.33 1.25 12.37
N MET A 252 9.68 2.27 11.59
CA MET A 252 9.23 2.38 10.18
C MET A 252 9.82 1.26 9.32
N PHE A 253 11.09 0.91 9.55
CA PHE A 253 11.78 -0.15 8.80
C PHE A 253 11.15 -1.54 9.03
N SER A 254 10.54 -1.79 10.19
CA SER A 254 9.83 -3.06 10.45
C SER A 254 8.58 -3.25 9.59
N LEU A 255 7.98 -2.17 9.06
CA LEU A 255 6.87 -2.24 8.12
C LEU A 255 7.31 -2.54 6.69
N ASN A 256 8.57 -2.24 6.37
CA ASN A 256 9.12 -2.32 5.02
C ASN A 256 9.28 -3.78 4.60
N SER A 257 8.57 -4.22 3.57
CA SER A 257 8.56 -5.61 3.15
C SER A 257 9.88 -6.05 2.50
N SER A 258 10.65 -5.09 1.98
CA SER A 258 11.96 -5.30 1.35
C SER A 258 13.10 -5.58 2.32
N ILE A 259 12.84 -5.58 3.64
CA ILE A 259 13.79 -6.08 4.66
C ILE A 259 13.93 -7.60 4.63
N PHE A 260 13.00 -8.27 3.97
CA PHE A 260 13.04 -9.70 3.72
C PHE A 260 13.52 -9.98 2.29
N ILE A 261 14.15 -11.13 2.09
CA ILE A 261 14.57 -11.67 0.79
C ILE A 261 14.05 -13.11 0.66
N ASN A 262 13.84 -13.56 -0.58
CA ASN A 262 13.52 -14.95 -0.84
C ASN A 262 14.67 -15.83 -0.34
N ASN A 263 14.30 -16.86 0.40
CA ASN A 263 15.17 -17.97 0.75
C ASN A 263 15.01 -19.08 -0.30
N ASP A 264 15.15 -18.71 -1.58
CA ASP A 264 15.31 -19.71 -2.63
C ASP A 264 16.68 -20.33 -2.39
N ILE A 265 16.69 -21.42 -1.62
CA ILE A 265 17.75 -22.40 -1.70
C ILE A 265 17.66 -22.89 -3.14
N TYR A 266 18.55 -22.43 -4.01
CA TYR A 266 18.88 -23.19 -5.19
C TYR A 266 19.20 -24.59 -4.66
N LEU A 267 18.31 -25.55 -4.93
CA LEU A 267 18.69 -26.94 -4.96
C LEU A 267 19.69 -27.04 -6.12
N ASP A 268 20.93 -26.63 -5.87
CA ASP A 268 22.06 -26.95 -6.71
C ASP A 268 22.29 -28.46 -6.53
N ASP A 269 21.96 -29.17 -7.61
CA ASP A 269 22.25 -30.56 -8.01
C ASP A 269 21.84 -31.73 -7.09
#